data_AF-A0A443Q6A2-F1
#
_entry.id   AF-A0A443Q6A2-F1
#
_cell.length_a   1.000
_cell.length_b   1.000
_cell.length_c   1.000
_cell.angle_alpha   90.00
_cell.angle_beta   90.00
_cell.angle_gamma   90.00
#
_symmetry.space_group_name_H-M   'P 1'
#
loop_
_entity.id
_entity.type
_entity.pdbx_description
1 polymer ?
#
loop_
_entity_poly.entity_id
_entity_poly.type
_entity_poly.pdbx_seq_one_letter_code
_entity_poly.pdbx_strand_id
1 'polypeptide(L)'
;MEDYVSITKTKRDKDIKDRGYWECEYKRGRGCKGRAVTENEGDDKYVLISCSEHNHAAEASKYGVHKAIEDVKNQCSQEVSANLSSSRALRDMIKRVRREAEGPEPVGLREWEMPEEMRYKVRGWENFDFCNKEDFEFLASASVWVMDGTFKSMPNLFLQMYTIASEVGIGEGRKFLPKLWVLMTHKNMESYERLFEEIRDYAEELEVLLNVQVIITDFEQAVIRVIREQFPQARHKGCNFHLGQIIWRRIQGEGLAKFYGENEEGSLLLRHLGALAFLKDEEIEEAYNGLESRFRSEFGGVLVKLWEWFGENYVKGR
;
A
#
# COMPACT_ATOMS: atom_id res chain seq x y z
N MET A 1 3.57 -9.81 35.28
CA MET A 1 2.68 -10.94 34.93
C MET A 1 2.74 -11.00 33.42
N GLU A 2 3.28 -12.11 32.91
CA GLU A 2 4.00 -12.27 31.63
C GLU A 2 3.28 -11.70 30.39
N ASP A 3 4.00 -10.86 29.63
CA ASP A 3 3.57 -10.25 28.36
C ASP A 3 3.58 -11.29 27.22
N TYR A 4 2.57 -12.15 27.17
CA TYR A 4 2.32 -12.96 25.97
C TYR A 4 1.62 -12.09 24.92
N VAL A 5 2.40 -11.49 24.02
CA VAL A 5 1.87 -10.87 22.80
C VAL A 5 1.47 -12.00 21.87
N SER A 6 0.18 -12.10 21.56
CA SER A 6 -0.31 -13.05 20.57
C SER A 6 0.29 -12.71 19.20
N ILE A 7 1.21 -13.54 18.72
CA ILE A 7 1.86 -13.39 17.41
C ILE A 7 0.90 -13.90 16.34
N THR A 8 -0.28 -13.30 16.26
CA THR A 8 -1.21 -13.64 15.18
C THR A 8 -0.71 -13.05 13.87
N LYS A 9 -0.38 -13.96 12.92
CA LYS A 9 -0.14 -13.73 11.49
C LYS A 9 1.29 -13.41 11.07
N THR A 10 2.26 -14.13 11.62
CA THR A 10 3.64 -14.14 11.10
C THR A 10 4.10 -15.55 10.73
N LYS A 11 4.84 -15.68 9.63
CA LYS A 11 5.54 -16.89 9.18
C LYS A 11 7.00 -16.77 9.61
N ARG A 12 7.57 -17.81 10.20
CA ARG A 12 8.99 -17.87 10.58
C ARG A 12 9.85 -17.72 9.31
N ASP A 13 10.70 -16.68 9.29
CA ASP A 13 11.61 -16.35 8.18
C ASP A 13 12.96 -17.04 8.40
N LYS A 14 13.57 -16.85 9.58
CA LYS A 14 14.87 -17.43 9.94
C LYS A 14 15.13 -17.34 11.45
N ASP A 15 16.02 -18.19 11.94
CA ASP A 15 16.56 -18.10 13.30
C ASP A 15 18.04 -17.68 13.26
N ILE A 16 18.44 -16.79 14.17
CA ILE A 16 19.84 -16.40 14.34
C ILE A 16 20.13 -16.37 15.84
N LYS A 17 20.97 -17.30 16.32
CA LYS A 17 21.21 -17.54 17.76
C LYS A 17 19.88 -17.80 18.49
N ASP A 18 19.65 -17.11 19.60
CA ASP A 18 18.44 -17.22 20.41
C ASP A 18 17.27 -16.38 19.86
N ARG A 19 17.40 -15.78 18.67
CA ARG A 19 16.37 -14.90 18.10
C ARG A 19 15.65 -15.51 16.91
N GLY A 20 14.32 -15.56 16.98
CA GLY A 20 13.44 -15.91 15.87
C GLY A 20 13.00 -14.67 15.10
N TYR A 21 13.15 -14.68 13.78
CA TYR A 21 12.68 -13.61 12.89
C TYR A 21 11.45 -14.08 12.13
N TRP A 22 10.44 -13.24 12.10
CA TRP A 22 9.13 -13.54 11.54
C TRP A 22 8.71 -12.48 10.54
N GLU A 23 7.97 -12.88 9.50
CA GLU A 23 7.41 -11.99 8.49
C GLU A 23 5.90 -12.16 8.36
N CYS A 24 5.19 -11.10 8.00
CA CYS A 24 3.75 -11.18 7.86
C CYS A 24 3.31 -12.17 6.75
N GLU A 25 2.32 -13.01 7.03
CA GLU A 25 1.76 -13.96 6.06
C GLU A 25 1.18 -13.27 4.81
N TYR A 26 0.62 -12.06 4.95
CA TYR A 26 0.08 -11.27 3.85
C TYR A 26 1.14 -10.50 3.06
N LYS A 27 2.43 -10.79 3.27
CA LYS A 27 3.52 -10.18 2.50
C LYS A 27 3.34 -10.37 0.99
N ARG A 28 2.88 -11.55 0.55
CA ARG A 28 2.64 -11.84 -0.87
C ARG A 28 1.25 -11.37 -1.36
N GLY A 29 0.22 -11.46 -0.52
CA GLY A 29 -1.16 -11.16 -0.93
C GLY A 29 -1.59 -9.69 -0.78
N ARG A 30 -1.06 -8.98 0.23
CA ARG A 30 -1.36 -7.56 0.49
C ARG A 30 -0.11 -6.67 0.50
N GLY A 31 1.05 -7.21 0.10
CA GLY A 31 2.31 -6.47 0.06
C GLY A 31 2.87 -6.07 1.44
N CYS A 32 2.38 -6.68 2.53
CA CYS A 32 2.71 -6.32 3.90
C CYS A 32 4.21 -6.45 4.21
N LYS A 33 4.80 -5.45 4.88
CA LYS A 33 6.20 -5.47 5.32
C LYS A 33 6.35 -5.81 6.81
N GLY A 34 5.27 -6.12 7.52
CA GLY A 34 5.28 -6.45 8.94
C GLY A 34 6.26 -7.57 9.25
N ARG A 35 7.05 -7.38 10.31
CA ARG A 35 8.04 -8.32 10.81
C ARG A 35 7.98 -8.35 12.32
N ALA A 36 8.29 -9.50 12.91
CA ALA A 36 8.49 -9.63 14.33
C ALA A 36 9.84 -10.27 14.62
N VAL A 37 10.41 -9.98 15.79
CA VAL A 37 11.60 -10.65 16.31
C VAL A 37 11.28 -11.13 17.71
N THR A 38 11.50 -12.41 17.98
CA THR A 38 11.36 -13.02 19.29
C THR A 38 12.73 -13.44 19.83
N GLU A 39 12.94 -13.45 21.14
CA GLU A 39 14.10 -14.04 21.82
C GLU A 39 13.67 -15.27 22.59
N ASN A 40 14.49 -16.32 22.60
CA ASN A 40 14.31 -17.51 23.42
C ASN A 40 14.96 -17.26 24.77
N GLU A 41 14.18 -17.25 25.85
CA GLU A 41 14.67 -17.10 27.22
C GLU A 41 14.93 -18.45 27.93
N GLY A 42 14.80 -19.57 27.21
CA GLY A 42 14.90 -20.94 27.75
C GLY A 42 13.53 -21.59 27.97
N ASP A 43 13.50 -22.92 28.14
CA ASP A 43 12.28 -23.73 28.33
C ASP A 43 11.16 -23.47 27.30
N ASP A 44 11.52 -23.34 26.02
CA ASP A 44 10.60 -23.02 24.90
C ASP A 44 9.78 -21.74 25.10
N LYS A 45 10.21 -20.83 26.00
CA LYS A 45 9.59 -19.51 26.18
C LYS A 45 10.22 -18.50 25.22
N TYR A 46 9.37 -17.95 24.35
CA TYR A 46 9.75 -16.90 23.41
C TYR A 46 9.12 -15.56 23.80
N VAL A 47 9.95 -14.52 23.94
CA VAL A 47 9.51 -13.15 24.23
C VAL A 47 9.59 -12.30 22.96
N LEU A 48 8.55 -11.52 22.67
CA LEU A 48 8.55 -10.60 21.53
C LEU A 48 9.46 -9.40 21.83
N ILE A 49 10.59 -9.31 21.11
CA ILE A 49 11.56 -8.20 21.22
C ILE A 49 11.06 -6.98 20.46
N SER A 50 10.57 -7.19 19.24
CA SER A 50 10.14 -6.10 18.37
C SER A 50 9.12 -6.58 17.34
N CYS A 51 8.23 -5.68 16.95
CA CYS A 51 7.29 -5.89 15.86
C CYS A 51 7.19 -4.60 15.05
N SER A 52 7.25 -4.71 13.72
CA SER A 52 7.12 -3.58 12.81
C SER A 52 5.68 -3.40 12.36
N GLU A 53 5.38 -2.22 11.84
CA GLU A 53 4.04 -1.91 11.31
C GLU A 53 3.61 -2.85 10.17
N HIS A 54 2.32 -3.12 10.13
CA HIS A 54 1.63 -3.90 9.12
C HIS A 54 0.78 -2.94 8.25
N ASN A 55 0.39 -3.36 7.06
CA ASN A 55 -0.47 -2.55 6.18
C ASN A 55 -1.88 -3.14 6.07
N HIS A 56 -2.30 -3.93 7.05
CA HIS A 56 -3.62 -4.54 7.11
C HIS A 56 -4.02 -4.74 8.56
N ALA A 57 -5.32 -4.65 8.85
CA ALA A 57 -5.84 -4.97 10.16
C ALA A 57 -5.58 -6.43 10.58
N ALA A 58 -5.49 -6.66 11.89
CA ALA A 58 -5.60 -8.00 12.46
C ALA A 58 -7.04 -8.52 12.29
N GLU A 59 -7.25 -9.83 12.12
CA GLU A 59 -8.61 -10.39 12.02
C GLU A 59 -8.87 -11.24 13.28
N ALA A 60 -9.55 -10.66 14.27
CA ALA A 60 -9.82 -11.28 15.57
C ALA A 60 -10.57 -12.64 15.44
N SER A 61 -11.50 -12.74 14.49
CA SER A 61 -12.32 -13.95 14.27
C SER A 61 -11.54 -15.19 13.82
N LYS A 62 -10.31 -15.03 13.32
CA LYS A 62 -9.47 -16.17 12.89
C LYS A 62 -8.50 -16.66 13.96
N TYR A 63 -8.39 -15.95 15.10
CA TYR A 63 -7.49 -16.31 16.19
C TYR A 63 -7.69 -17.77 16.65
N GLY A 64 -8.95 -18.16 16.91
CA GLY A 64 -9.29 -19.51 17.38
C GLY A 64 -9.00 -20.62 16.36
N VAL A 65 -9.18 -20.34 15.07
CA VAL A 65 -8.93 -21.31 13.98
C VAL A 65 -7.43 -21.54 13.79
N HIS A 66 -6.62 -20.48 13.91
CA HIS A 66 -5.17 -20.58 13.77
C HIS A 66 -4.51 -21.32 14.92
N LYS A 67 -4.96 -21.10 16.17
CA LYS A 67 -4.48 -21.84 17.33
C LYS A 67 -4.63 -23.36 17.15
N ALA A 68 -5.80 -23.80 16.65
CA ALA A 68 -6.05 -25.21 16.34
C ALA A 68 -5.17 -25.76 15.18
N ILE A 69 -4.83 -24.94 14.19
CA ILE A 69 -3.93 -25.33 13.08
C ILE A 69 -2.47 -25.39 13.55
N GLU A 70 -2.07 -24.55 14.49
CA GLU A 70 -0.73 -24.51 15.07
C GLU A 70 -0.45 -25.75 15.93
N ASP A 71 -1.45 -26.19 16.70
CA ASP A 71 -1.43 -27.46 17.45
C ASP A 71 -1.22 -28.68 16.52
N VAL A 72 -1.76 -28.64 15.29
CA VAL A 72 -1.59 -29.70 14.27
C VAL A 72 -0.24 -29.59 13.55
N LYS A 73 0.28 -28.38 13.33
CA LYS A 73 1.57 -28.16 12.65
C LYS A 73 2.78 -28.56 13.48
N ASN A 74 2.68 -28.47 14.81
CA ASN A 74 3.72 -28.92 15.73
C ASN A 74 3.96 -30.44 15.72
N GLN A 75 3.21 -31.19 14.89
CA GLN A 75 3.38 -32.63 14.65
C GLN A 75 4.17 -32.97 13.37
N CYS A 76 4.73 -31.99 12.64
CA CYS A 76 5.43 -32.23 11.36
C CYS A 76 6.90 -31.76 11.35
N SER A 77 7.78 -32.52 10.70
CA SER A 77 9.25 -32.51 10.85
C SER A 77 9.98 -31.28 10.29
N GLN A 78 10.96 -30.80 11.06
CA GLN A 78 11.81 -29.61 10.82
C GLN A 78 12.80 -29.71 9.63
N GLU A 79 12.94 -30.89 9.01
CA GLU A 79 14.04 -31.19 8.05
C GLU A 79 13.95 -30.46 6.70
N VAL A 80 12.75 -30.02 6.28
CA VAL A 80 12.56 -29.38 4.97
C VAL A 80 12.95 -27.89 4.98
N SER A 81 12.95 -27.23 6.15
CA SER A 81 13.22 -25.79 6.24
C SER A 81 14.71 -25.43 6.22
N ALA A 82 15.59 -26.37 6.54
CA ALA A 82 17.04 -26.13 6.68
C ALA A 82 17.78 -26.03 5.33
N ASN A 83 17.17 -26.47 4.23
CA ASN A 83 17.82 -26.60 2.92
C ASN A 83 17.53 -25.44 1.93
N LEU A 84 16.85 -24.38 2.36
CA LEU A 84 16.54 -23.23 1.50
C LEU A 84 17.56 -22.10 1.70
N SER A 85 18.26 -21.75 0.61
CA SER A 85 19.13 -20.56 0.57
C SER A 85 18.35 -19.29 0.89
N SER A 86 18.91 -18.41 1.72
CA SER A 86 18.23 -17.18 2.15
C SER A 86 17.83 -16.28 0.97
N SER A 87 16.73 -15.54 1.13
CA SER A 87 16.25 -14.54 0.15
C SER A 87 17.28 -13.46 -0.20
N ARG A 88 18.31 -13.26 0.63
CA ARG A 88 19.41 -12.32 0.34
C ARG A 88 20.41 -12.94 -0.63
N ALA A 89 20.83 -14.18 -0.37
CA ALA A 89 21.77 -14.91 -1.23
C ALA A 89 21.24 -15.07 -2.67
N LEU A 90 19.94 -15.38 -2.81
CA LEU A 90 19.30 -15.46 -4.13
C LEU A 90 19.29 -14.10 -4.87
N ARG A 91 19.04 -13.00 -4.17
CA ARG A 91 19.09 -11.65 -4.77
C ARG A 91 20.50 -11.25 -5.19
N ASP A 92 21.49 -11.54 -4.36
CA ASP A 92 22.89 -11.22 -4.69
C ASP A 92 23.38 -12.05 -5.89
N MET A 93 22.91 -13.28 -6.03
CA MET A 93 23.16 -14.12 -7.21
C MET A 93 22.51 -13.53 -8.46
N ILE A 94 21.24 -13.14 -8.42
CA ILE A 94 20.55 -12.49 -9.54
C ILE A 94 21.26 -11.20 -9.95
N LYS A 95 21.67 -10.37 -8.99
CA LYS A 95 22.40 -9.12 -9.26
C LYS A 95 23.73 -9.37 -9.98
N ARG A 96 24.45 -10.42 -9.60
CA ARG A 96 25.73 -10.78 -10.25
C ARG A 96 25.53 -11.20 -11.70
N VAL A 97 24.57 -12.10 -11.94
CA VAL A 97 24.24 -12.58 -13.29
C VAL A 97 23.80 -11.43 -14.18
N ARG A 98 22.94 -10.53 -13.69
CA ARG A 98 22.51 -9.34 -14.44
C ARG A 98 23.68 -8.39 -14.74
N ARG A 99 24.56 -8.14 -13.76
CA ARG A 99 25.72 -7.27 -13.97
C ARG A 99 26.70 -7.82 -15.02
N GLU A 100 26.85 -9.14 -15.09
CA GLU A 100 27.67 -9.81 -16.11
C GLU A 100 27.03 -9.72 -17.51
N ALA A 101 25.70 -9.77 -17.61
CA ALA A 101 24.97 -9.75 -18.88
C ALA A 101 24.72 -8.32 -19.41
N GLU A 102 24.35 -7.38 -18.55
CA GLU A 102 23.80 -6.06 -18.90
C GLU A 102 24.74 -4.90 -18.51
N GLY A 103 25.82 -5.18 -17.77
CA GLY A 103 26.73 -4.16 -17.26
C GLY A 103 26.33 -3.56 -15.89
N PRO A 104 27.06 -2.54 -15.40
CA PRO A 104 26.74 -1.89 -14.13
C PRO A 104 25.43 -1.08 -14.22
N GLU A 105 24.70 -1.00 -13.10
CA GLU A 105 23.53 -0.11 -13.00
C GLU A 105 23.96 1.35 -13.21
N PRO A 106 23.20 2.15 -13.98
CA PRO A 106 23.52 3.56 -14.22
C PRO A 106 23.47 4.35 -12.91
N VAL A 107 24.44 5.25 -12.73
CA VAL A 107 24.59 6.04 -11.49
C VAL A 107 24.02 7.46 -11.61
N GLY A 108 23.57 7.86 -12.79
CA GLY A 108 22.88 9.12 -13.03
C GLY A 108 21.88 9.05 -14.19
N LEU A 109 20.93 9.99 -14.22
CA LEU A 109 19.89 10.06 -15.27
C LEU A 109 20.48 10.20 -16.68
N ARG A 110 21.61 10.89 -16.82
CA ARG A 110 22.31 11.05 -18.11
C ARG A 110 22.89 9.75 -18.68
N GLU A 111 23.20 8.80 -17.82
CA GLU A 111 23.73 7.48 -18.20
C GLU A 111 22.63 6.44 -18.34
N TRP A 112 21.42 6.78 -17.87
CA TRP A 112 20.29 5.90 -17.98
C TRP A 112 19.69 6.02 -19.37
N GLU A 113 19.57 4.87 -20.05
CA GLU A 113 18.84 4.77 -21.29
C GLU A 113 17.71 3.75 -21.15
N MET A 114 16.51 4.16 -21.51
CA MET A 114 15.38 3.24 -21.67
C MET A 114 15.73 2.19 -22.75
N PRO A 115 15.57 0.89 -22.50
CA PRO A 115 15.68 -0.13 -23.54
C PRO A 115 14.78 0.19 -24.73
N GLU A 116 15.25 0.00 -25.96
CA GLU A 116 14.49 0.36 -27.16
C GLU A 116 13.14 -0.34 -27.23
N GLU A 117 13.03 -1.58 -26.75
CA GLU A 117 11.75 -2.31 -26.74
C GLU A 117 10.71 -1.69 -25.79
N MET A 118 11.16 -0.87 -24.85
CA MET A 118 10.33 -0.18 -23.87
C MET A 118 10.12 1.31 -24.19
N ARG A 119 10.79 1.84 -25.23
CA ARG A 119 10.61 3.22 -25.72
C ARG A 119 9.30 3.30 -26.52
N TYR A 120 8.17 3.36 -25.82
CA TYR A 120 6.93 3.76 -26.47
C TYR A 120 6.94 5.29 -26.60
N LYS A 121 6.84 5.80 -27.83
CA LYS A 121 6.95 7.23 -28.15
C LYS A 121 5.79 8.02 -27.52
N VAL A 122 6.04 8.58 -26.35
CA VAL A 122 5.47 9.86 -25.91
C VAL A 122 6.66 10.81 -25.85
N ARG A 123 6.70 11.84 -26.72
CA ARG A 123 7.81 12.80 -26.78
C ARG A 123 7.52 13.97 -25.85
N GLY A 124 8.48 14.34 -24.99
CA GLY A 124 8.45 15.66 -24.34
C GLY A 124 9.30 15.82 -23.07
N TRP A 125 9.68 14.73 -22.42
CA TRP A 125 10.62 14.71 -21.29
C TRP A 125 11.61 13.54 -21.39
N GLU A 126 12.68 13.56 -20.60
CA GLU A 126 13.61 12.43 -20.48
C GLU A 126 12.79 11.13 -20.29
N ASN A 127 13.05 10.16 -21.16
CA ASN A 127 12.16 9.05 -21.52
C ASN A 127 11.69 8.17 -20.34
N PHE A 128 10.50 8.40 -19.76
CA PHE A 128 10.07 7.59 -18.60
C PHE A 128 8.64 7.07 -18.64
N ASP A 129 7.95 7.24 -19.76
CA ASP A 129 6.57 6.80 -19.92
C ASP A 129 6.50 5.52 -20.75
N PHE A 130 5.92 4.48 -20.15
CA PHE A 130 5.61 3.23 -20.82
C PHE A 130 4.11 3.26 -21.13
N CYS A 131 3.75 3.39 -22.39
CA CYS A 131 2.37 3.20 -22.86
C CYS A 131 2.38 3.07 -24.38
N ASN A 132 1.85 1.98 -24.93
CA ASN A 132 1.61 1.93 -26.37
C ASN A 132 0.35 2.73 -26.73
N LYS A 133 0.21 3.08 -28.02
CA LYS A 133 -0.91 3.88 -28.51
C LYS A 133 -2.28 3.27 -28.14
N GLU A 134 -2.45 1.95 -28.27
CA GLU A 134 -3.73 1.29 -27.98
C GLU A 134 -4.11 1.38 -26.50
N ASP A 135 -3.15 1.19 -25.59
CA ASP A 135 -3.36 1.33 -24.15
C ASP A 135 -3.67 2.78 -23.77
N PHE A 136 -3.05 3.76 -24.44
CA PHE A 136 -3.34 5.17 -24.23
C PHE A 136 -4.73 5.55 -24.72
N GLU A 137 -5.14 5.11 -25.92
CA GLU A 137 -6.50 5.31 -26.43
C GLU A 137 -7.54 4.67 -25.50
N PHE A 138 -7.23 3.49 -24.95
CA PHE A 138 -8.06 2.84 -23.94
C PHE A 138 -8.17 3.70 -22.67
N LEU A 139 -7.05 4.25 -22.19
CA LEU A 139 -7.01 5.14 -21.05
C LEU A 139 -7.81 6.43 -21.31
N ALA A 140 -7.63 7.06 -22.47
CA ALA A 140 -8.32 8.28 -22.88
C ALA A 140 -9.84 8.08 -22.94
N SER A 141 -10.29 6.94 -23.45
CA SER A 141 -11.72 6.61 -23.51
C SER A 141 -12.36 6.27 -22.16
N ALA A 142 -11.55 5.92 -21.15
CA ALA A 142 -12.04 5.42 -19.87
C ALA A 142 -12.64 6.55 -19.00
N SER A 143 -13.77 6.25 -18.35
CA SER A 143 -14.43 7.19 -17.43
C SER A 143 -13.83 7.20 -16.02
N VAL A 144 -13.07 6.17 -15.65
CA VAL A 144 -12.46 6.03 -14.32
C VAL A 144 -10.97 5.75 -14.45
N TRP A 145 -10.16 6.60 -13.83
CA TRP A 145 -8.73 6.40 -13.66
C TRP A 145 -8.42 6.07 -12.21
N VAL A 146 -7.56 5.07 -11.99
CA VAL A 146 -7.00 4.73 -10.68
C VAL A 146 -5.50 4.92 -10.78
N MET A 147 -4.91 5.68 -9.85
CA MET A 147 -3.49 5.99 -9.88
C MET A 147 -2.80 5.59 -8.58
N ASP A 148 -1.59 5.05 -8.71
CA ASP A 148 -0.79 4.62 -7.56
C ASP A 148 0.71 4.68 -7.85
N GLY A 149 1.49 5.01 -6.82
CA GLY A 149 2.95 5.05 -6.86
C GLY A 149 3.58 3.80 -6.23
N THR A 150 4.42 3.10 -6.98
CA THR A 150 5.15 1.91 -6.48
C THR A 150 6.64 2.20 -6.29
N PHE A 151 7.19 1.83 -5.12
CA PHE A 151 8.55 2.19 -4.69
C PHE A 151 9.55 1.01 -4.66
N LYS A 152 9.08 -0.22 -4.41
CA LYS A 152 9.95 -1.34 -3.99
C LYS A 152 10.84 -1.91 -5.10
N SER A 153 10.50 -1.64 -6.36
CA SER A 153 11.13 -2.25 -7.54
C SER A 153 11.81 -1.21 -8.42
N MET A 154 12.05 -0.01 -7.90
CA MET A 154 12.55 1.11 -8.69
C MET A 154 14.06 1.08 -8.84
N PRO A 155 14.59 1.40 -10.05
CA PRO A 155 15.99 1.72 -10.20
C PRO A 155 16.37 2.86 -9.25
N ASN A 156 17.61 2.87 -8.75
CA ASN A 156 18.06 3.82 -7.72
C ASN A 156 17.92 5.31 -8.13
N LEU A 157 17.71 5.58 -9.42
CA LEU A 157 17.55 6.91 -10.00
C LEU A 157 16.13 7.48 -9.85
N PHE A 158 15.13 6.65 -9.56
CA PHE A 158 13.72 7.06 -9.48
C PHE A 158 13.19 6.88 -8.07
N LEU A 159 12.36 7.83 -7.64
CA LEU A 159 11.66 7.73 -6.36
C LEU A 159 10.46 6.80 -6.47
N GLN A 160 9.76 6.78 -7.61
CA GLN A 160 8.60 5.93 -7.81
C GLN A 160 8.37 5.58 -9.29
N MET A 161 7.67 4.47 -9.52
CA MET A 161 6.92 4.24 -10.76
C MET A 161 5.48 4.57 -10.45
N TYR A 162 5.01 5.65 -11.05
CA TYR A 162 3.64 6.07 -10.99
C TYR A 162 2.85 5.35 -12.08
N THR A 163 1.66 4.86 -11.75
CA THR A 163 0.83 4.10 -12.68
C THR A 163 -0.54 4.73 -12.80
N ILE A 164 -1.08 4.78 -14.02
CA ILE A 164 -2.46 5.15 -14.29
C ILE A 164 -3.14 3.94 -14.91
N ALA A 165 -4.15 3.43 -14.21
CA ALA A 165 -4.93 2.27 -14.58
C ALA A 165 -6.34 2.67 -14.96
N SER A 166 -6.92 1.95 -15.92
CA SER A 166 -8.31 2.07 -16.31
C SER A 166 -9.08 0.78 -16.08
N GLU A 167 -10.40 0.91 -16.00
CA GLU A 167 -11.31 -0.22 -15.87
C GLU A 167 -11.38 -1.03 -17.17
N VAL A 168 -11.26 -2.35 -17.06
CA VAL A 168 -11.47 -3.32 -18.14
C VAL A 168 -12.48 -4.37 -17.69
N GLY A 169 -13.27 -4.88 -18.65
CA GLY A 169 -14.30 -5.89 -18.39
C GLY A 169 -15.66 -5.30 -18.01
N ILE A 170 -16.66 -6.18 -17.86
CA ILE A 170 -18.07 -5.80 -17.64
C ILE A 170 -18.60 -6.57 -16.43
N GLY A 171 -19.50 -5.96 -15.66
CA GLY A 171 -20.14 -6.57 -14.49
C GLY A 171 -19.13 -7.04 -13.44
N GLU A 172 -19.29 -8.27 -12.95
CA GLU A 172 -18.40 -8.86 -11.94
C GLU A 172 -16.97 -9.13 -12.44
N GLY A 173 -16.74 -9.07 -13.76
CA GLY A 173 -15.42 -9.23 -14.37
C GLY A 173 -14.57 -7.96 -14.41
N ARG A 174 -15.07 -6.84 -13.87
CA ARG A 174 -14.37 -5.54 -13.86
C ARG A 174 -13.05 -5.63 -13.10
N LYS A 175 -11.99 -5.16 -13.73
CA LYS A 175 -10.64 -5.09 -13.17
C LYS A 175 -10.02 -3.76 -13.54
N PHE A 176 -9.10 -3.28 -12.71
CA PHE A 176 -8.26 -2.14 -13.06
C PHE A 176 -6.91 -2.66 -13.54
N LEU A 177 -6.55 -2.36 -14.79
CA LEU A 177 -5.26 -2.70 -15.36
C LEU A 177 -4.47 -1.42 -15.63
N PRO A 178 -3.19 -1.35 -15.22
CA PRO A 178 -2.34 -0.23 -15.60
C PRO A 178 -2.25 -0.10 -17.11
N LYS A 179 -2.32 1.14 -17.59
CA LYS A 179 -2.24 1.52 -19.01
C LYS A 179 -1.05 2.42 -19.28
N LEU A 180 -0.75 3.29 -18.33
CA LEU A 180 0.43 4.15 -18.36
C LEU A 180 1.28 3.88 -17.13
N TRP A 181 2.59 3.76 -17.32
CA TRP A 181 3.58 3.74 -16.26
C TRP A 181 4.55 4.88 -16.48
N VAL A 182 4.93 5.58 -15.41
CA VAL A 182 5.78 6.76 -15.45
C VAL A 182 6.85 6.61 -14.39
N LEU A 183 8.13 6.65 -14.75
CA LEU A 183 9.22 6.73 -13.77
C LEU A 183 9.40 8.19 -13.33
N MET A 184 9.17 8.45 -12.05
CA MET A 184 9.28 9.79 -11.48
C MET A 184 10.48 9.91 -10.56
N THR A 185 11.28 10.94 -10.80
CA THR A 185 12.44 11.32 -9.96
C THR A 185 12.02 12.15 -8.75
N HIS A 186 10.83 12.75 -8.79
CA HIS A 186 10.29 13.61 -7.75
C HIS A 186 8.79 13.35 -7.53
N LYS A 187 8.31 13.71 -6.34
CA LYS A 187 6.91 13.58 -5.90
C LYS A 187 6.31 14.92 -5.49
N ASN A 188 6.63 15.96 -6.26
CA ASN A 188 6.20 17.33 -6.00
C ASN A 188 5.17 17.78 -7.04
N MET A 189 4.56 18.94 -6.80
CA MET A 189 3.49 19.48 -7.64
C MET A 189 3.93 19.65 -9.09
N GLU A 190 5.08 20.28 -9.32
CA GLU A 190 5.69 20.51 -10.64
C GLU A 190 5.86 19.22 -11.46
N SER A 191 6.28 18.13 -10.81
CA SER A 191 6.47 16.84 -11.50
C SER A 191 5.14 16.21 -11.93
N TYR A 192 4.10 16.36 -11.12
CA TYR A 192 2.76 15.90 -11.50
C TYR A 192 2.11 16.81 -12.54
N GLU A 193 2.29 18.13 -12.43
CA GLU A 193 1.82 19.09 -13.45
C GLU A 193 2.38 18.72 -14.80
N ARG A 194 3.70 18.49 -14.86
CA ARG A 194 4.35 18.09 -16.09
C ARG A 194 3.83 16.76 -16.63
N LEU A 195 3.68 15.74 -15.77
CA LEU A 195 3.10 14.46 -16.17
C LEU A 195 1.73 14.64 -16.85
N PHE A 196 0.83 15.44 -16.26
CA PHE A 196 -0.51 15.61 -16.83
C PHE A 196 -0.55 16.54 -18.05
N GLU A 197 0.40 17.46 -18.19
CA GLU A 197 0.64 18.19 -19.44
C GLU A 197 1.01 17.23 -20.57
N GLU A 198 1.99 16.36 -20.36
CA GLU A 198 2.44 15.37 -21.37
C GLU A 198 1.30 14.44 -21.80
N ILE A 199 0.47 14.00 -20.84
CA ILE A 199 -0.72 13.18 -21.15
C ILE A 199 -1.71 13.95 -22.04
N ARG A 200 -1.90 15.25 -21.83
CA ARG A 200 -2.79 16.05 -22.70
C ARG A 200 -2.18 16.30 -24.06
N ASP A 201 -0.91 16.69 -24.10
CA ASP A 201 -0.19 16.93 -25.36
C ASP A 201 -0.23 15.67 -26.24
N TYR A 202 -0.07 14.49 -25.64
CA TYR A 202 -0.18 13.23 -26.35
C TYR A 202 -1.60 12.89 -26.79
N ALA A 203 -2.62 13.22 -25.98
CA ALA A 203 -4.02 13.07 -26.40
C ALA A 203 -4.36 13.98 -27.58
N GLU A 204 -3.86 15.22 -27.59
CA GLU A 204 -4.00 16.16 -28.71
C GLU A 204 -3.29 15.65 -29.97
N GLU A 205 -2.07 15.12 -29.86
CA GLU A 205 -1.33 14.53 -30.98
C GLU A 205 -2.09 13.35 -31.61
N LEU A 206 -2.73 12.53 -30.79
CA LEU A 206 -3.53 11.40 -31.24
C LEU A 206 -4.96 11.78 -31.66
N GLU A 207 -5.34 13.05 -31.54
CA GLU A 207 -6.69 13.57 -31.80
C GLU A 207 -7.78 12.84 -30.98
N VAL A 208 -7.46 12.47 -29.72
CA VAL A 208 -8.39 11.79 -28.80
C VAL A 208 -8.76 12.68 -27.62
N LEU A 209 -9.99 12.52 -27.12
CA LEU A 209 -10.46 13.23 -25.93
C LEU A 209 -10.25 12.37 -24.68
N LEU A 210 -9.73 13.00 -23.61
CA LEU A 210 -9.66 12.39 -22.28
C LEU A 210 -11.05 12.46 -21.61
N ASN A 211 -11.77 11.34 -21.58
CA ASN A 211 -13.15 11.23 -21.09
C ASN A 211 -13.25 10.90 -19.60
N VAL A 212 -12.20 11.17 -18.83
CA VAL A 212 -12.14 10.82 -17.41
C VAL A 212 -13.17 11.62 -16.60
N GLN A 213 -14.02 10.91 -15.87
CA GLN A 213 -15.07 11.47 -15.00
C GLN A 213 -14.75 11.28 -13.52
N VAL A 214 -14.01 10.24 -13.18
CA VAL A 214 -13.60 9.92 -11.81
C VAL A 214 -12.12 9.60 -11.79
N ILE A 215 -11.38 10.25 -10.89
CA ILE A 215 -9.96 9.97 -10.65
C ILE A 215 -9.82 9.52 -9.19
N ILE A 216 -9.28 8.31 -9.00
CA ILE A 216 -9.03 7.73 -7.69
C ILE A 216 -7.52 7.70 -7.45
N THR A 217 -7.05 8.40 -6.43
CA THR A 217 -5.64 8.34 -6.01
C THR A 217 -5.52 7.97 -4.54
N ASP A 218 -4.29 7.79 -4.06
CA ASP A 218 -4.02 7.85 -2.63
C ASP A 218 -4.20 9.30 -2.09
N PHE A 219 -3.80 9.53 -0.84
CA PHE A 219 -4.02 10.80 -0.14
C PHE A 219 -2.87 11.81 -0.31
N GLU A 220 -2.05 11.67 -1.37
CA GLU A 220 -0.93 12.57 -1.63
C GLU A 220 -1.39 13.95 -2.10
N GLN A 221 -1.13 14.99 -1.30
CA GLN A 221 -1.66 16.33 -1.54
C GLN A 221 -1.18 16.97 -2.85
N ALA A 222 0.06 16.68 -3.28
CA ALA A 222 0.62 17.22 -4.50
C ALA A 222 -0.21 16.79 -5.71
N VAL A 223 -0.41 15.48 -5.92
CA VAL A 223 -1.20 14.98 -7.06
C VAL A 223 -2.67 15.40 -6.97
N ILE A 224 -3.26 15.43 -5.77
CA ILE A 224 -4.66 15.86 -5.60
C ILE A 224 -4.88 17.30 -6.09
N ARG A 225 -3.95 18.20 -5.77
CA ARG A 225 -4.03 19.60 -6.21
C ARG A 225 -3.93 19.70 -7.73
N VAL A 226 -2.94 19.03 -8.33
CA VAL A 226 -2.75 19.02 -9.78
C VAL A 226 -3.96 18.43 -10.50
N ILE A 227 -4.53 17.32 -10.00
CA ILE A 227 -5.74 16.73 -10.59
C ILE A 227 -6.91 17.73 -10.59
N ARG A 228 -7.10 18.47 -9.50
CA ARG A 228 -8.18 19.48 -9.41
C ARG A 228 -7.98 20.63 -10.38
N GLU A 229 -6.74 21.01 -10.65
CA GLU A 229 -6.39 22.09 -11.58
C GLU A 229 -6.48 21.64 -13.04
N GLN A 230 -5.95 20.45 -13.35
CA GLN A 230 -5.81 19.94 -14.72
C GLN A 230 -7.06 19.18 -15.21
N PHE A 231 -7.87 18.61 -14.30
CA PHE A 231 -9.11 17.89 -14.60
C PHE A 231 -10.28 18.40 -13.74
N PRO A 232 -10.65 19.70 -13.81
CA PRO A 232 -11.63 20.30 -12.92
C PRO A 232 -13.05 19.71 -13.05
N GLN A 233 -13.34 19.05 -14.16
CA GLN A 233 -14.63 18.38 -14.41
C GLN A 233 -14.66 16.94 -13.85
N ALA A 234 -13.49 16.33 -13.59
CA ALA A 234 -13.42 15.00 -13.02
C ALA A 234 -13.60 15.05 -11.51
N ARG A 235 -14.37 14.12 -10.96
CA ARG A 235 -14.52 13.96 -9.51
C ARG A 235 -13.30 13.22 -8.97
N HIS A 236 -12.51 13.89 -8.14
CA HIS A 236 -11.47 13.22 -7.38
C HIS A 236 -12.07 12.40 -6.23
N LYS A 237 -11.56 11.19 -6.01
CA LYS A 237 -11.90 10.33 -4.88
C LYS A 237 -10.63 9.77 -4.23
N GLY A 238 -10.67 9.60 -2.91
CA GLY A 238 -9.63 8.89 -2.16
C GLY A 238 -9.77 7.37 -2.27
N CYS A 239 -8.65 6.67 -2.35
CA CYS A 239 -8.62 5.21 -2.37
C CYS A 239 -8.94 4.62 -0.98
N ASN A 240 -10.06 3.90 -0.85
CA ASN A 240 -10.48 3.28 0.41
C ASN A 240 -9.47 2.24 0.95
N PHE A 241 -8.76 1.54 0.08
CA PHE A 241 -7.68 0.64 0.50
C PHE A 241 -6.57 1.40 1.23
N HIS A 242 -6.14 2.54 0.69
CA HIS A 242 -5.16 3.40 1.33
C HIS A 242 -5.69 4.04 2.62
N LEU A 243 -6.96 4.42 2.68
CA LEU A 243 -7.59 4.91 3.90
C LEU A 243 -7.51 3.87 5.02
N GLY A 244 -7.87 2.62 4.73
CA GLY A 244 -7.76 1.51 5.68
C GLY A 244 -6.32 1.27 6.15
N GLN A 245 -5.33 1.41 5.25
CA GLN A 245 -3.91 1.33 5.63
C GLN A 245 -3.51 2.46 6.59
N ILE A 246 -3.95 3.69 6.34
CA ILE A 246 -3.63 4.86 7.16
C ILE A 246 -4.24 4.70 8.56
N ILE A 247 -5.53 4.34 8.65
CA ILE A 247 -6.19 4.05 9.94
C ILE A 247 -5.44 2.96 10.69
N TRP A 248 -5.09 1.87 10.01
CA TRP A 248 -4.38 0.76 10.65
C TRP A 248 -2.98 1.15 11.14
N ARG A 249 -2.18 1.89 10.35
CA ARG A 249 -0.88 2.41 10.81
C ARG A 249 -1.05 3.30 12.04
N ARG A 250 -2.11 4.12 12.09
CA ARG A 250 -2.41 4.94 13.27
C ARG A 250 -2.72 4.08 14.50
N ILE A 251 -3.57 3.06 14.36
CA ILE A 251 -3.86 2.07 15.43
C ILE A 251 -2.56 1.49 15.97
N GLN A 252 -1.63 1.09 15.08
CA GLN A 252 -0.35 0.53 15.49
C GLN A 252 0.55 1.55 16.19
N GLY A 253 0.66 2.77 15.65
CA GLY A 253 1.48 3.85 16.22
C GLY A 253 1.02 4.30 17.59
N GLU A 254 -0.27 4.11 17.93
CA GLU A 254 -0.81 4.35 19.27
C GLU A 254 -0.71 3.14 20.21
N GLY A 255 -0.08 2.04 19.77
CA GLY A 255 0.03 0.81 20.57
C GLY A 255 -1.26 0.00 20.69
N LEU A 256 -2.29 0.34 19.89
CA LEU A 256 -3.63 -0.24 19.98
C LEU A 256 -3.78 -1.55 19.20
N ALA A 257 -2.70 -2.10 18.63
CA ALA A 257 -2.76 -3.32 17.83
C ALA A 257 -3.30 -4.53 18.63
N LYS A 258 -2.86 -4.69 19.89
CA LYS A 258 -3.35 -5.75 20.79
C LYS A 258 -4.82 -5.52 21.15
N PHE A 259 -5.15 -4.29 21.57
CA PHE A 259 -6.53 -3.88 21.85
C PHE A 259 -7.47 -4.19 20.68
N TYR A 260 -7.08 -3.84 19.45
CA TYR A 260 -7.88 -4.10 18.25
C TYR A 260 -8.09 -5.60 17.99
N GLY A 261 -7.12 -6.45 18.33
CA GLY A 261 -7.20 -7.89 18.13
C GLY A 261 -8.02 -8.61 19.21
N GLU A 262 -8.05 -8.07 20.43
CA GLU A 262 -8.66 -8.73 21.60
C GLU A 262 -10.02 -8.14 22.00
N ASN A 263 -10.31 -6.89 21.61
CA ASN A 263 -11.56 -6.21 21.91
C ASN A 263 -12.42 -6.05 20.65
N GLU A 264 -13.44 -6.91 20.52
CA GLU A 264 -14.31 -6.93 19.34
C GLU A 264 -15.12 -5.64 19.17
N GLU A 265 -15.64 -5.07 20.26
CA GLU A 265 -16.45 -3.86 20.25
C GLU A 265 -15.61 -2.63 19.86
N GLY A 266 -14.43 -2.46 20.46
CA GLY A 266 -13.47 -1.43 20.09
C GLY A 266 -12.96 -1.57 18.66
N SER A 267 -12.73 -2.81 18.20
CA SER A 267 -12.37 -3.10 16.81
C SER A 267 -13.47 -2.71 15.84
N LEU A 268 -14.74 -2.95 16.20
CA LEU A 268 -15.90 -2.53 15.40
C LEU A 268 -16.02 -1.01 15.34
N LEU A 269 -15.87 -0.32 16.48
CA LEU A 269 -15.86 1.15 16.52
C LEU A 269 -14.77 1.73 15.61
N LEU A 270 -13.54 1.21 15.69
CA LEU A 270 -12.43 1.64 14.83
C LEU A 270 -12.69 1.37 13.33
N ARG A 271 -13.45 0.31 12.99
CA ARG A 271 -13.88 0.05 11.61
C ARG A 271 -14.95 1.03 11.12
N HIS A 272 -15.77 1.60 12.00
CA HIS A 272 -16.72 2.63 11.60
C HIS A 272 -16.04 3.87 11.01
N LEU A 273 -14.82 4.22 11.45
CA LEU A 273 -14.06 5.33 10.87
C LEU A 273 -13.85 5.17 9.35
N GLY A 274 -13.45 3.98 8.91
CA GLY A 274 -13.34 3.68 7.48
C GLY A 274 -14.70 3.58 6.78
N ALA A 275 -15.75 3.22 7.51
CA ALA A 275 -17.11 3.13 6.96
C ALA A 275 -17.75 4.50 6.68
N LEU A 276 -17.29 5.57 7.35
CA LEU A 276 -17.75 6.95 7.09
C LEU A 276 -17.54 7.35 5.62
N ALA A 277 -16.53 6.79 4.94
CA ALA A 277 -16.25 7.06 3.52
C ALA A 277 -17.35 6.59 2.55
N PHE A 278 -18.36 5.85 3.03
CA PHE A 278 -19.51 5.40 2.22
C PHE A 278 -20.78 6.22 2.45
N LEU A 279 -20.74 7.20 3.35
CA LEU A 279 -21.81 8.17 3.53
C LEU A 279 -21.70 9.28 2.48
N LYS A 280 -22.78 10.03 2.30
CA LYS A 280 -22.69 11.27 1.52
C LYS A 280 -21.91 12.32 2.31
N ASP A 281 -21.24 13.22 1.59
CA ASP A 281 -20.39 14.24 2.18
C ASP A 281 -21.09 15.04 3.30
N GLU A 282 -22.39 15.33 3.13
CA GLU A 282 -23.19 16.09 4.09
C GLU A 282 -23.53 15.31 5.38
N GLU A 283 -23.50 13.97 5.31
CA GLU A 283 -23.85 13.06 6.41
C GLU A 283 -22.62 12.65 7.24
N ILE A 284 -21.40 12.85 6.71
CA ILE A 284 -20.15 12.37 7.35
C ILE A 284 -19.94 13.03 8.71
N GLU A 285 -20.06 14.35 8.80
CA GLU A 285 -19.80 15.07 10.05
C GLU A 285 -20.84 14.73 11.14
N GLU A 286 -22.11 14.62 10.77
CA GLU A 286 -23.17 14.21 11.71
C GLU A 286 -22.94 12.77 12.20
N ALA A 287 -22.66 11.84 11.29
CA ALA A 287 -22.39 10.45 11.66
C ALA A 287 -21.13 10.31 12.52
N TYR A 288 -20.08 11.08 12.21
CA TYR A 288 -18.89 11.16 13.05
C TYR A 288 -19.25 11.67 14.45
N ASN A 289 -19.90 12.82 14.58
CA ASN A 289 -20.29 13.37 15.89
C ASN A 289 -21.22 12.43 16.67
N GLY A 290 -22.11 11.69 15.99
CA GLY A 290 -22.98 10.68 16.61
C GLY A 290 -22.22 9.51 17.24
N LEU A 291 -21.08 9.13 16.66
CA LEU A 291 -20.20 8.08 17.19
C LEU A 291 -19.34 8.56 18.37
N GLU A 292 -19.13 9.87 18.53
CA GLU A 292 -18.23 10.43 19.55
C GLU A 292 -18.60 9.98 20.98
N SER A 293 -19.91 9.94 21.28
CA SER A 293 -20.40 9.51 22.60
C SER A 293 -19.94 8.10 22.96
N ARG A 294 -19.98 7.16 22.00
CA ARG A 294 -19.54 5.77 22.18
C ARG A 294 -18.02 5.67 22.32
N PHE A 295 -17.28 6.42 21.50
CA PHE A 295 -15.82 6.47 21.59
C PHE A 295 -15.35 7.04 22.94
N ARG A 296 -16.05 8.03 23.49
CA ARG A 296 -15.70 8.67 24.78
C ARG A 296 -16.20 7.89 26.00
N SER A 297 -17.39 7.29 25.95
CA SER A 297 -17.96 6.58 27.10
C SER A 297 -17.42 5.16 27.27
N GLU A 298 -17.27 4.41 26.19
CA GLU A 298 -16.88 2.99 26.23
C GLU A 298 -15.34 2.86 26.27
N PHE A 299 -14.61 3.71 25.55
CA PHE A 299 -13.15 3.62 25.40
C PHE A 299 -12.42 4.96 25.46
N GLY A 300 -12.98 5.96 26.15
CA GLY A 300 -12.50 7.35 26.13
C GLY A 300 -11.03 7.55 26.55
N GLY A 301 -10.50 6.68 27.41
CA GLY A 301 -9.08 6.74 27.79
C GLY A 301 -8.11 6.21 26.73
N VAL A 302 -8.61 5.43 25.77
CA VAL A 302 -7.78 4.60 24.86
C VAL A 302 -7.92 5.06 23.40
N LEU A 303 -9.14 5.36 22.94
CA LEU A 303 -9.42 5.64 21.53
C LEU A 303 -9.54 7.13 21.18
N VAL A 304 -9.59 8.02 22.17
CA VAL A 304 -9.84 9.46 21.95
C VAL A 304 -8.79 10.12 21.06
N LYS A 305 -7.51 9.77 21.22
CA LYS A 305 -6.44 10.35 20.39
C LYS A 305 -6.60 9.98 18.91
N LEU A 306 -6.94 8.73 18.64
CA LEU A 306 -7.18 8.25 17.29
C LEU A 306 -8.45 8.86 16.70
N TRP A 307 -9.52 8.96 17.49
CA TRP A 307 -10.76 9.61 17.12
C TRP A 307 -10.51 11.06 16.68
N GLU A 308 -9.93 11.88 17.57
CA GLU A 308 -9.64 13.30 17.32
C GLU A 308 -8.74 13.48 16.10
N TRP A 309 -7.68 12.67 15.97
CA TRP A 309 -6.83 12.67 14.79
C TRP A 309 -7.61 12.38 13.50
N PHE A 310 -8.53 11.40 13.50
CA PHE A 310 -9.31 11.08 12.31
C PHE A 310 -10.25 12.23 11.95
N GLY A 311 -10.93 12.81 12.94
CA GLY A 311 -11.81 13.97 12.75
C GLY A 311 -11.09 15.17 12.14
N GLU A 312 -9.91 15.51 12.65
CA GLU A 312 -9.10 16.63 12.15
C GLU A 312 -8.59 16.43 10.73
N ASN A 313 -8.22 15.19 10.35
CA ASN A 313 -7.54 14.95 9.08
C ASN A 313 -8.47 14.47 7.95
N TYR A 314 -9.62 13.87 8.27
CA TYR A 314 -10.47 13.19 7.29
C TYR A 314 -11.95 13.57 7.34
N VAL A 315 -12.41 14.29 8.37
CA VAL A 315 -13.82 14.72 8.48
C VAL A 315 -13.95 16.24 8.34
N LYS A 316 -13.29 17.00 9.22
CA LYS A 316 -13.41 18.46 9.28
C LYS A 316 -12.53 19.17 8.25
N GLY A 317 -11.57 18.45 7.67
CA GLY A 317 -10.56 19.00 6.76
C GLY A 317 -9.54 19.89 7.46
N ARG A 318 -8.49 20.24 6.73
CA ARG A 318 -7.54 21.31 7.07
C ARG A 318 -7.68 22.47 6.11
#